data_AF-M2PU31-F1
#
_entry.id   AF-M2PU31-F1
#
_cell.length_a   1.000
_cell.length_b   1.000
_cell.length_c   1.000
_cell.angle_alpha   90.00
_cell.angle_beta   90.00
_cell.angle_gamma   90.00
#
_symmetry.space_group_name_H-M   'P 1'
#
loop_
_entity.id
_entity.type
_entity.pdbx_description
1 polymer ?
#
loop_
_entity_poly.entity_id
_entity_poly.type
_entity_poly.pdbx_seq_one_letter_code
_entity_poly.pdbx_strand_id
1 'polypeptide(L)'
;MRSDTLRVLLWRRALDPHLGRWSLPGGRLRPDEDVEASIRRQLAEKVDVRQLKHVEQLAVFSAPDRVPGPRVVATAFLGLVPSDVDPEIPEDTEWQDVSELPRTAFDHESIVLRARDRLRSKLCYTNLGFALAPEEFTVSALRGLYSAALGYRVSATNLQRVLSRRGLLLPTGHTAPPGRSGGRPAALFSFAGKGMQITDPFAVFRPPAGK
;
A
#
# COMPACT_ATOMS: atom_id res chain seq x y z
N MET A 1 1.39 -2.20 -18.54
CA MET A 1 1.89 -1.03 -17.78
C MET A 1 0.72 -0.56 -16.92
N ARG A 2 0.70 -0.91 -15.62
CA ARG A 2 -0.38 -0.47 -14.73
C ARG A 2 -0.36 1.07 -14.67
N SER A 3 -1.54 1.69 -14.82
CA SER A 3 -1.81 3.13 -14.65
C SER A 3 -0.91 3.77 -13.58
N ASP A 4 -0.42 4.99 -13.85
CA ASP A 4 0.36 5.87 -12.96
C ASP A 4 -0.46 6.36 -11.73
N THR A 5 -1.48 5.61 -11.31
CA THR A 5 -2.45 6.02 -10.29
C THR A 5 -2.46 5.03 -9.12
N LEU A 6 -2.70 5.56 -7.92
CA LEU A 6 -2.88 4.75 -6.73
C LEU A 6 -4.23 4.05 -6.79
N ARG A 7 -4.23 2.73 -6.63
CA ARG A 7 -5.45 1.91 -6.66
C ARG A 7 -5.71 1.21 -5.34
N VAL A 8 -6.96 0.84 -5.12
CA VAL A 8 -7.43 0.06 -3.98
C VAL A 8 -8.22 -1.14 -4.48
N LEU A 9 -8.01 -2.29 -3.84
CA LEU A 9 -8.78 -3.50 -4.14
C LEU A 9 -10.16 -3.40 -3.47
N LEU A 10 -11.22 -3.43 -4.27
CA LEU A 10 -12.61 -3.44 -3.79
C LEU A 10 -13.35 -4.66 -4.35
N TRP A 11 -14.32 -5.15 -3.59
CA TRP A 11 -15.25 -6.20 -4.02
C TRP A 11 -16.69 -5.70 -4.09
N ARG A 12 -17.46 -6.26 -5.01
CA ARG A 12 -18.88 -5.94 -5.18
C ARG A 12 -19.71 -6.76 -4.20
N ARG A 13 -20.44 -6.07 -3.30
CA ARG A 13 -21.26 -6.75 -2.28
C ARG A 13 -22.36 -7.58 -2.91
N ALA A 14 -22.46 -8.84 -2.47
CA ALA A 14 -23.54 -9.75 -2.85
C ALA A 14 -24.70 -9.82 -1.82
N LEU A 15 -24.71 -8.96 -0.80
CA LEU A 15 -25.69 -8.99 0.30
C LEU A 15 -26.15 -7.59 0.70
N ASP A 16 -27.39 -7.52 1.20
CA ASP A 16 -27.93 -6.34 1.85
C ASP A 16 -27.35 -6.10 3.26
N PRO A 17 -27.35 -4.84 3.74
CA PRO A 17 -27.64 -3.62 2.99
C PRO A 17 -26.52 -3.28 1.99
N HIS A 18 -26.81 -2.38 1.06
CA HIS A 18 -25.88 -1.93 0.00
C HIS A 18 -25.49 -3.03 -0.98
N LEU A 19 -26.44 -3.91 -1.34
CA LEU A 19 -26.26 -4.89 -2.41
C LEU A 19 -25.75 -4.20 -3.69
N GLY A 20 -24.75 -4.81 -4.32
CA GLY A 20 -24.15 -4.31 -5.56
C GLY A 20 -23.20 -3.13 -5.42
N ARG A 21 -23.06 -2.52 -4.23
CA ARG A 21 -22.05 -1.47 -3.99
C ARG A 21 -20.66 -2.06 -3.79
N TRP A 22 -19.64 -1.27 -4.08
CA TRP A 22 -18.25 -1.64 -3.83
C TRP A 22 -17.92 -1.57 -2.34
N SER A 23 -17.05 -2.44 -1.86
CA SER A 23 -16.62 -2.43 -0.46
C SER A 23 -15.19 -2.90 -0.29
N LEU A 24 -14.63 -2.66 0.89
CA LEU A 24 -13.32 -3.19 1.24
C LEU A 24 -13.43 -4.69 1.55
N PRO A 25 -12.40 -5.48 1.20
CA PRO A 25 -12.31 -6.86 1.65
C PRO A 25 -12.22 -6.89 3.18
N GLY A 26 -13.05 -7.72 3.80
CA GLY A 26 -13.10 -7.87 5.24
C GLY A 26 -14.18 -8.85 5.67
N GLY A 27 -14.27 -9.10 6.97
CA GLY A 27 -15.18 -10.07 7.54
C GLY A 27 -15.41 -9.81 9.02
N ARG A 28 -16.24 -10.66 9.63
CA ARG A 28 -16.50 -10.60 11.07
C ARG A 28 -15.35 -11.27 11.82
N LEU A 29 -15.02 -10.68 12.97
CA LEU A 29 -14.18 -11.30 13.99
C LEU A 29 -14.95 -12.49 14.60
N ARG A 30 -14.35 -13.67 14.59
CA ARG A 30 -14.92 -14.87 15.21
C ARG A 30 -14.70 -14.86 16.74
N PRO A 31 -15.52 -15.58 17.53
CA PRO A 31 -15.39 -15.59 18.99
C PRO A 31 -14.12 -16.30 19.49
N ASP A 32 -13.47 -17.10 18.64
CA ASP A 32 -12.31 -17.95 18.95
C ASP A 32 -11.00 -17.40 18.36
N GLU A 33 -10.99 -16.17 17.83
CA GLU A 33 -9.81 -15.56 17.23
C GLU A 33 -9.58 -14.13 17.74
N ASP A 34 -8.32 -13.69 17.77
CA ASP A 34 -8.00 -12.28 17.94
C ASP A 34 -8.01 -11.52 16.60
N VAL A 35 -7.82 -10.20 16.66
CA VAL A 35 -7.82 -9.34 15.47
C VAL A 35 -6.70 -9.73 14.49
N GLU A 36 -5.52 -10.10 14.98
CA GLU A 36 -4.38 -10.44 14.13
C GLU A 36 -4.63 -11.75 13.36
N ALA A 37 -5.12 -12.77 14.05
CA ALA A 37 -5.55 -14.04 13.47
C ALA A 37 -6.68 -13.82 12.45
N SER A 38 -7.65 -12.96 12.77
CA SER A 38 -8.75 -12.62 11.87
C SER A 38 -8.26 -12.02 10.56
N ILE A 39 -7.29 -11.10 10.60
CA ILE A 39 -6.71 -10.49 9.39
C ILE A 39 -5.95 -11.53 8.58
N ARG A 40 -5.11 -12.34 9.21
CA ARG A 40 -4.36 -13.40 8.51
C ARG A 40 -5.32 -14.33 7.79
N ARG A 41 -6.42 -14.71 8.43
CA ARG A 41 -7.49 -15.52 7.83
C ARG A 41 -8.22 -14.79 6.71
N GLN A 42 -8.67 -13.55 6.93
CA GLN A 42 -9.38 -12.77 5.93
C GLN A 42 -8.52 -12.46 4.70
N LEU A 43 -7.23 -12.22 4.90
CA LEU A 43 -6.27 -12.10 3.82
C LEU A 43 -6.18 -13.44 3.09
N ALA A 44 -5.93 -14.56 3.78
CA ALA A 44 -5.80 -15.88 3.14
C ALA A 44 -7.03 -16.34 2.34
N GLU A 45 -8.22 -15.94 2.78
CA GLU A 45 -9.47 -16.24 2.09
C GLU A 45 -9.69 -15.40 0.82
N LYS A 46 -9.09 -14.21 0.70
CA LYS A 46 -9.53 -13.17 -0.27
C LYS A 46 -8.44 -12.53 -1.10
N VAL A 47 -7.19 -12.65 -0.68
CA VAL A 47 -6.01 -12.06 -1.32
C VAL A 47 -4.89 -13.08 -1.17
N ASP A 48 -4.14 -13.38 -2.22
CA ASP A 48 -2.94 -14.22 -2.05
C ASP A 48 -1.94 -13.50 -1.12
N VAL A 49 -1.99 -13.82 0.18
CA VAL A 49 -1.29 -13.11 1.28
C VAL A 49 0.22 -13.06 1.05
N ARG A 50 0.75 -14.01 0.27
CA ARG A 50 2.16 -14.07 -0.13
C ARG A 50 2.62 -12.81 -0.85
N GLN A 51 1.68 -12.02 -1.37
CA GLN A 51 1.94 -10.85 -2.20
C GLN A 51 1.94 -9.53 -1.42
N LEU A 52 1.55 -9.53 -0.14
CA LEU A 52 1.61 -8.33 0.70
C LEU A 52 3.02 -8.12 1.25
N LYS A 53 3.65 -6.98 0.92
CA LYS A 53 4.96 -6.60 1.49
C LYS A 53 4.86 -5.81 2.78
N HIS A 54 3.69 -5.26 3.09
CA HIS A 54 3.46 -4.50 4.31
C HIS A 54 1.99 -4.57 4.74
N VAL A 55 1.76 -4.74 6.03
CA VAL A 55 0.43 -4.66 6.66
C VAL A 55 0.56 -3.91 7.97
N GLU A 56 -0.37 -2.98 8.21
CA GLU A 56 -0.46 -2.28 9.50
C GLU A 56 -1.90 -1.95 9.87
N GLN A 57 -2.16 -1.78 11.17
CA GLN A 57 -3.43 -1.26 11.62
C GLN A 57 -3.57 0.22 11.22
N LEU A 58 -4.68 0.53 10.57
CA LEU A 58 -5.00 1.89 10.15
C LEU A 58 -5.69 2.65 11.30
N ALA A 59 -6.84 2.13 11.74
CA ALA A 59 -7.71 2.80 12.70
C ALA A 59 -8.88 1.90 13.14
N VAL A 60 -9.52 2.31 14.24
CA VAL A 60 -10.85 1.84 14.63
C VAL A 60 -11.91 2.82 14.12
N PHE A 61 -12.96 2.30 13.51
CA PHE A 61 -14.14 3.01 13.03
C PHE A 61 -15.34 2.57 13.85
N SER A 62 -15.89 3.49 14.63
CA SER A 62 -16.88 3.18 15.66
C SER A 62 -18.08 4.13 15.67
N ALA A 63 -18.27 4.96 14.63
CA ALA A 63 -19.45 5.84 14.53
C ALA A 63 -20.75 5.00 14.70
N PRO A 64 -21.71 5.42 15.55
CA PRO A 64 -22.89 4.61 15.88
C PRO A 64 -23.75 4.18 14.68
N ASP A 65 -23.77 5.02 13.65
CA ASP A 65 -24.62 4.95 12.47
C ASP A 65 -23.87 4.46 11.21
N ARG A 66 -22.59 4.07 11.33
CA ARG A 66 -21.76 3.66 10.17
C ARG A 66 -22.33 2.49 9.37
N VAL A 67 -23.03 1.59 10.05
CA VAL A 67 -23.69 0.42 9.46
C VAL A 67 -25.12 0.37 10.00
N PRO A 68 -26.15 0.30 9.13
CA PRO A 68 -27.52 0.12 9.57
C PRO A 68 -27.71 -1.19 10.37
N GLY A 69 -28.56 -1.15 11.39
CA GLY A 69 -28.88 -2.30 12.23
C GLY A 69 -28.05 -2.35 13.52
N PRO A 70 -27.57 -3.53 13.94
CA PRO A 70 -26.79 -3.66 15.19
C PRO A 70 -25.53 -2.82 15.18
N ARG A 71 -25.09 -2.33 16.35
CA ARG A 71 -23.85 -1.56 16.48
C ARG A 71 -22.66 -2.36 15.94
N VAL A 72 -21.97 -1.80 14.95
CA VAL A 72 -20.75 -2.38 14.38
C VAL A 72 -19.55 -1.48 14.66
N VAL A 73 -18.51 -2.06 15.25
CA VAL A 73 -17.17 -1.45 15.33
C VAL A 73 -16.26 -2.21 14.37
N ALA A 74 -15.51 -1.49 13.55
CA ALA A 74 -14.56 -2.07 12.62
C ALA A 74 -13.14 -1.64 12.97
N THR A 75 -12.18 -2.55 12.86
CA THR A 75 -10.75 -2.23 12.84
C THR A 75 -10.26 -2.42 11.41
N ALA A 76 -9.69 -1.38 10.82
CA ALA A 76 -9.22 -1.41 9.44
C ALA A 76 -7.69 -1.55 9.39
N PHE A 77 -7.21 -2.16 8.32
CA PHE A 77 -5.80 -2.39 8.06
C PHE A 77 -5.42 -1.82 6.69
N LEU A 78 -4.19 -1.34 6.59
CA LEU A 78 -3.56 -0.94 5.33
C LEU A 78 -2.61 -2.06 4.90
N GLY A 79 -2.94 -2.74 3.81
CA GLY A 79 -2.05 -3.68 3.12
C GLY A 79 -1.48 -3.06 1.86
N LEU A 80 -0.18 -3.26 1.59
CA LEU A 80 0.47 -2.82 0.36
C LEU A 80 0.90 -4.02 -0.49
N VAL A 81 0.43 -4.01 -1.74
CA VAL A 81 0.81 -4.97 -2.78
C VAL A 81 1.82 -4.29 -3.72
N PRO A 82 2.96 -4.93 -4.04
CA PRO A 82 3.94 -4.41 -4.98
C PRO A 82 3.36 -4.18 -6.37
N SER A 83 3.91 -3.19 -7.08
CA SER A 83 3.41 -2.79 -8.40
C SER A 83 3.64 -3.83 -9.51
N ASP A 84 4.62 -4.71 -9.33
CA ASP A 84 5.01 -5.81 -10.23
C ASP A 84 4.23 -7.10 -9.97
N VAL A 85 3.36 -7.10 -8.97
CA VAL A 85 2.56 -8.26 -8.61
C VAL A 85 1.12 -8.07 -9.09
N ASP A 86 0.61 -9.10 -9.77
CA ASP A 86 -0.77 -9.18 -10.25
C ASP A 86 -1.47 -10.36 -9.56
N PRO A 87 -2.11 -10.14 -8.39
CA PRO A 87 -2.82 -11.21 -7.71
C PRO A 87 -3.95 -11.75 -8.58
N GLU A 88 -4.15 -13.07 -8.54
CA GLU A 88 -5.42 -13.64 -8.96
C GLU A 88 -6.50 -13.11 -8.02
N ILE A 89 -7.49 -12.43 -8.59
CA ILE A 89 -8.61 -11.83 -7.88
C ILE A 89 -9.91 -12.47 -8.37
N PRO A 90 -10.92 -12.64 -7.49
CA PRO A 90 -12.23 -13.12 -7.89
C PRO A 90 -12.93 -12.20 -8.90
N GLU A 91 -13.89 -12.72 -9.68
CA GLU A 91 -14.63 -11.95 -10.70
C GLU A 91 -15.39 -10.73 -10.15
N ASP A 92 -15.78 -10.77 -8.86
CA ASP A 92 -16.49 -9.69 -8.18
C ASP A 92 -15.55 -8.64 -7.56
N THR A 93 -14.24 -8.76 -7.81
CA THR A 93 -13.19 -7.97 -7.18
C THR A 93 -12.35 -7.24 -8.24
N GLU A 94 -12.06 -5.96 -8.00
CA GLU A 94 -11.33 -5.13 -8.94
C GLU A 94 -10.46 -4.06 -8.26
N TRP A 95 -9.34 -3.71 -8.90
CA TRP A 95 -8.49 -2.58 -8.52
C TRP A 95 -9.10 -1.26 -9.02
N GLN A 96 -9.70 -0.50 -8.11
CA GLN A 96 -10.33 0.79 -8.38
C GLN A 96 -9.38 1.96 -8.14
N ASP A 97 -9.50 3.03 -8.92
CA ASP A 97 -8.69 4.24 -8.74
C ASP A 97 -9.09 4.98 -7.45
N VAL A 98 -8.11 5.31 -6.60
CA VAL A 98 -8.37 6.02 -5.34
C VAL A 98 -8.77 7.49 -5.57
N SER A 99 -8.39 8.07 -6.72
CA SER A 99 -8.78 9.43 -7.08
C SER A 99 -10.20 9.53 -7.62
N GLU A 100 -10.77 8.41 -8.10
CA GLU A 100 -12.11 8.33 -8.68
C GLU A 100 -12.83 7.08 -8.16
N LEU A 101 -13.08 7.06 -6.84
CA LEU A 101 -13.70 5.91 -6.19
C LEU A 101 -15.16 5.73 -6.65
N PRO A 102 -15.58 4.50 -6.96
CA PRO A 102 -16.98 4.22 -7.22
C PRO A 102 -17.80 4.33 -5.92
N ARG A 103 -19.13 4.32 -6.03
CA ARG A 103 -20.01 4.33 -4.85
C ARG A 103 -19.72 3.13 -3.94
N THR A 104 -19.17 3.43 -2.77
CA THR A 104 -18.85 2.42 -1.77
C THR A 104 -20.02 2.17 -0.80
N ALA A 105 -19.95 1.04 -0.11
CA ALA A 105 -20.85 0.72 0.98
C ALA A 105 -20.37 1.34 2.30
N PHE A 106 -21.34 1.77 3.11
CA PHE A 106 -21.09 2.28 4.47
C PHE A 106 -20.13 3.49 4.43
N ASP A 107 -19.15 3.52 5.34
CA ASP A 107 -18.10 4.52 5.45
C ASP A 107 -16.79 4.08 4.76
N HIS A 108 -16.83 3.11 3.84
CA HIS A 108 -15.61 2.53 3.26
C HIS A 108 -14.79 3.54 2.44
N GLU A 109 -15.43 4.50 1.78
CA GLU A 109 -14.72 5.62 1.14
C GLU A 109 -13.83 6.36 2.16
N SER A 110 -14.36 6.69 3.34
CA SER A 110 -13.61 7.34 4.41
C SER A 110 -12.43 6.48 4.89
N ILE A 111 -12.59 5.15 4.93
CA ILE A 111 -11.51 4.22 5.27
C ILE A 111 -10.40 4.27 4.20
N VAL A 112 -10.78 4.23 2.92
CA VAL A 112 -9.83 4.31 1.80
C VAL A 112 -9.05 5.62 1.81
N LEU A 113 -9.74 6.76 1.98
CA LEU A 113 -9.10 8.07 2.02
C LEU A 113 -8.13 8.18 3.20
N ARG A 114 -8.50 7.65 4.38
CA ARG A 114 -7.61 7.60 5.54
C ARG A 114 -6.39 6.70 5.30
N ALA A 115 -6.56 5.59 4.58
CA ALA A 115 -5.47 4.71 4.19
C ALA A 115 -4.49 5.39 3.22
N ARG A 116 -5.01 6.12 2.22
CA ARG A 116 -4.22 6.95 1.31
C ARG A 116 -3.40 7.98 2.07
N ASP A 117 -4.02 8.73 2.99
CA ASP A 117 -3.34 9.79 3.71
C ASP A 117 -2.27 9.24 4.66
N ARG A 118 -2.52 8.05 5.25
CA ARG A 118 -1.51 7.29 6.00
C ARG A 118 -0.31 6.90 5.13
N LEU A 119 -0.55 6.34 3.95
CA LEU A 119 0.50 5.96 3.00
C LEU A 119 1.34 7.19 2.61
N ARG A 120 0.69 8.28 2.20
CA ARG A 120 1.35 9.53 1.83
C ARG A 120 2.26 10.04 2.94
N SER A 121 1.73 10.11 4.15
CA SER A 121 2.49 10.54 5.32
C SER A 121 3.71 9.65 5.54
N LYS A 122 3.53 8.33 5.54
CA LYS A 122 4.63 7.38 5.79
C LYS A 122 5.72 7.42 4.72
N LEU A 123 5.39 7.69 3.46
CA LEU A 123 6.40 7.86 2.41
C LEU A 123 7.32 9.07 2.64
N CYS A 124 6.90 10.07 3.42
CA CYS A 124 7.73 11.24 3.71
C CYS A 124 8.85 10.95 4.73
N TYR A 125 8.59 10.09 5.71
CA TYR A 125 9.48 9.88 6.86
C TYR A 125 9.91 8.42 7.08
N THR A 126 9.45 7.47 6.25
CA THR A 126 9.88 6.07 6.30
C THR A 126 10.36 5.58 4.94
N ASN A 127 10.93 4.38 4.89
CA ASN A 127 11.35 3.72 3.65
C ASN A 127 10.22 2.92 2.98
N LEU A 128 8.95 3.13 3.36
CA LEU A 128 7.78 2.33 2.95
C LEU A 128 7.63 2.12 1.44
N GLY A 129 8.29 2.93 0.61
CA GLY A 129 8.41 2.67 -0.83
C GLY A 129 8.91 1.26 -1.18
N PHE A 130 9.66 0.58 -0.30
CA PHE A 130 10.07 -0.82 -0.51
C PHE A 130 8.90 -1.78 -0.69
N ALA A 131 7.75 -1.47 -0.08
CA ALA A 131 6.56 -2.31 -0.13
C ALA A 131 5.75 -2.11 -1.42
N LEU A 132 5.96 -0.99 -2.11
CA LEU A 132 5.32 -0.68 -3.40
C LEU A 132 6.20 -1.08 -4.58
N ALA A 133 7.51 -0.99 -4.43
CA ALA A 133 8.44 -1.23 -5.52
C ALA A 133 8.73 -2.72 -5.74
N PRO A 134 9.11 -3.10 -6.98
CA PRO A 134 9.75 -4.39 -7.27
C PRO A 134 11.06 -4.56 -6.47
N GLU A 135 11.66 -5.75 -6.52
CA GLU A 135 12.97 -5.97 -5.88
C GLU A 135 14.08 -5.12 -6.50
N GLU A 136 14.08 -5.00 -7.84
CA GLU A 136 14.95 -4.11 -8.59
C GLU A 136 14.12 -3.15 -9.45
N PHE A 137 14.49 -1.88 -9.46
CA PHE A 137 13.76 -0.85 -10.19
C PHE A 137 14.68 0.24 -10.72
N THR A 138 14.23 0.91 -11.78
CA THR A 138 14.85 2.17 -12.22
C THR A 138 14.33 3.32 -11.35
N VAL A 139 15.11 4.40 -11.25
CA VAL A 139 14.66 5.65 -10.59
C VAL A 139 13.38 6.20 -11.22
N SER A 140 13.22 6.04 -12.55
CA SER A 140 12.01 6.49 -13.27
C SER A 140 10.77 5.71 -12.83
N ALA A 141 10.88 4.39 -12.70
CA ALA A 141 9.80 3.54 -12.19
C ALA A 141 9.45 3.90 -10.75
N LEU A 142 10.46 4.04 -9.88
CA LEU A 142 10.25 4.45 -8.49
C LEU A 142 9.55 5.81 -8.38
N ARG A 143 9.96 6.78 -9.20
CA ARG A 143 9.33 8.10 -9.29
C ARG A 143 7.85 7.98 -9.68
N GLY A 144 7.49 7.08 -10.60
CA GLY A 144 6.10 6.78 -10.94
C GLY A 144 5.30 6.35 -9.71
N LEU A 145 5.80 5.37 -8.96
CA LEU A 145 5.15 4.86 -7.74
C LEU A 145 4.96 5.95 -6.68
N TYR A 146 6.00 6.76 -6.42
CA TYR A 146 5.91 7.87 -5.48
C TYR A 146 4.91 8.92 -5.94
N SER A 147 4.90 9.26 -7.23
CA SER A 147 3.98 10.26 -7.78
C SER A 147 2.52 9.79 -7.68
N ALA A 148 2.28 8.52 -8.00
CA ALA A 148 0.96 7.89 -7.88
C ALA A 148 0.46 7.91 -6.43
N ALA A 149 1.28 7.49 -5.47
CA ALA A 149 0.91 7.46 -4.06
C ALA A 149 0.71 8.88 -3.47
N LEU A 150 1.61 9.81 -3.79
CA LEU A 150 1.56 11.20 -3.28
C LEU A 150 0.50 12.07 -3.96
N GLY A 151 0.08 11.72 -5.17
CA GLY A 151 -0.92 12.47 -5.94
C GLY A 151 -0.35 13.73 -6.63
N TYR A 152 0.97 13.85 -6.75
CA TYR A 152 1.63 14.94 -7.49
C TYR A 152 2.92 14.44 -8.13
N ARG A 153 3.42 15.15 -9.15
CA ARG A 153 4.64 14.76 -9.85
C ARG A 153 5.88 14.93 -8.97
N VAL A 154 6.63 13.85 -8.78
CA VAL A 154 7.91 13.85 -8.07
C VAL A 154 9.07 13.98 -9.07
N SER A 155 10.10 14.76 -8.73
CA SER A 155 11.33 14.82 -9.52
C SER A 155 12.18 13.56 -9.31
N ALA A 156 12.54 12.87 -10.40
CA ALA A 156 13.40 11.68 -10.36
C ALA A 156 14.77 11.98 -9.72
N THR A 157 15.40 13.08 -10.14
CA THR A 157 16.70 13.52 -9.62
C THR A 157 16.63 13.84 -8.13
N ASN A 158 15.58 14.54 -7.69
CA ASN A 158 15.42 14.86 -6.28
C ASN A 158 15.16 13.60 -5.44
N LEU A 159 14.28 12.72 -5.92
CA LEU A 159 13.94 11.46 -5.25
C LEU A 159 15.19 10.59 -5.06
N GLN A 160 15.94 10.36 -6.13
CA GLN A 160 17.19 9.60 -6.07
C GLN A 160 18.17 10.24 -5.08
N ARG A 161 18.43 11.54 -5.22
CA ARG A 161 19.36 12.26 -4.35
C ARG A 161 18.99 12.14 -2.86
N VAL A 162 17.72 12.31 -2.52
CA VAL A 162 17.23 12.22 -1.13
C VAL A 162 17.35 10.80 -0.59
N LEU A 163 16.85 9.80 -1.32
CA LEU A 163 16.85 8.41 -0.85
C LEU A 163 18.27 7.83 -0.78
N SER A 164 19.15 8.14 -1.74
CA SER A 164 20.55 7.75 -1.72
C SER A 164 21.32 8.41 -0.57
N ARG A 165 21.12 9.71 -0.32
CA ARG A 165 21.76 10.41 0.82
C ARG A 165 21.34 9.80 2.17
N ARG A 166 20.11 9.30 2.26
CA ARG A 166 19.58 8.60 3.45
C ARG A 166 19.98 7.13 3.51
N GLY A 167 20.79 6.62 2.57
CA GLY A 167 21.25 5.24 2.55
C GLY A 167 20.15 4.22 2.23
N LEU A 168 19.05 4.64 1.61
CA LEU A 168 17.87 3.79 1.37
C LEU A 168 17.91 3.07 0.03
N LEU A 169 18.73 3.55 -0.90
CA LEU A 169 18.88 2.95 -2.23
C LEU A 169 20.29 2.40 -2.39
N LEU A 170 20.37 1.15 -2.84
CA LEU A 170 21.61 0.49 -3.22
C LEU A 170 21.63 0.30 -4.73
N PRO A 171 22.72 0.69 -5.44
CA PRO A 171 22.89 0.31 -6.83
C PRO A 171 23.08 -1.21 -6.92
N THR A 172 22.41 -1.88 -7.85
CA THR A 172 22.53 -3.34 -7.99
C THR A 172 23.68 -3.75 -8.91
N GLY A 173 24.24 -2.80 -9.66
CA GLY A 173 25.23 -3.06 -10.72
C GLY A 173 24.57 -3.51 -12.04
N HIS A 174 23.29 -3.84 -12.01
CA HIS A 174 22.52 -4.21 -13.20
C HIS A 174 21.95 -2.98 -13.91
N THR A 175 21.56 -3.18 -15.17
CA THR A 175 20.86 -2.17 -15.95
C THR A 175 19.57 -2.77 -16.52
N ALA A 176 18.55 -1.94 -16.66
CA ALA A 176 17.29 -2.32 -17.28
C ALA A 176 17.53 -2.75 -18.74
N PRO A 177 16.70 -3.65 -19.29
CA PRO A 177 16.79 -4.03 -20.68
C PRO A 177 16.80 -2.81 -21.62
N PRO A 178 17.57 -2.83 -22.73
CA PRO A 178 17.59 -1.73 -23.68
C PRO A 178 16.18 -1.39 -24.17
N GLY A 179 15.77 -0.13 -24.01
CA GLY A 179 14.49 0.34 -24.50
C GLY A 179 14.48 0.48 -26.03
N ARG A 180 13.27 0.51 -26.62
CA ARG A 180 13.07 0.71 -28.07
C ARG A 180 13.70 2.00 -28.62
N SER A 181 13.93 2.99 -27.76
CA SER A 181 14.45 4.32 -28.09
C SER A 181 15.97 4.44 -28.11
N GLY A 182 16.73 3.34 -27.93
CA GLY A 182 18.18 3.29 -28.20
C GLY A 182 19.09 4.09 -27.25
N GLY A 183 18.60 4.49 -26.07
CA GLY A 183 19.40 5.19 -25.06
C GLY A 183 20.25 4.26 -24.18
N ARG A 184 21.20 4.84 -23.42
CA ARG A 184 21.98 4.10 -22.40
C ARG A 184 21.01 3.38 -21.45
N PRO A 185 21.18 2.06 -21.23
CA PRO A 185 20.39 1.30 -20.27
C PRO A 185 20.35 1.97 -18.89
N ALA A 186 19.14 2.09 -18.32
CA ALA A 186 18.94 2.73 -17.03
C ALA A 186 19.51 1.85 -15.91
N ALA A 187 20.27 2.42 -14.98
CA ALA A 187 20.76 1.68 -13.82
C ALA A 187 19.61 1.20 -12.93
N LEU A 188 19.75 -0.02 -12.40
CA LEU A 188 18.83 -0.61 -11.44
C LEU A 188 19.30 -0.36 -10.01
N PHE A 189 18.31 -0.17 -9.14
CA PHE A 189 18.46 0.05 -7.71
C PHE A 189 17.54 -0.89 -6.95
N SER A 190 17.89 -1.16 -5.71
CA SER A 190 17.04 -1.83 -4.73
C SER A 190 16.96 -1.01 -3.45
N PHE A 191 15.95 -1.27 -2.62
CA PHE A 191 15.91 -0.71 -1.28
C PHE A 191 16.91 -1.43 -0.36
N ALA A 192 17.60 -0.68 0.49
CA ALA A 192 18.62 -1.21 1.41
C ALA A 192 18.07 -2.20 2.46
N GLY A 193 16.76 -2.20 2.69
CA GLY A 193 16.10 -3.13 3.61
C GLY A 193 14.63 -3.32 3.25
N LYS A 194 14.09 -4.49 3.63
CA LYS A 194 12.69 -4.90 3.40
C LYS A 194 11.78 -4.68 4.63
N GLY A 195 12.29 -4.02 5.67
CA GLY A 195 11.52 -3.68 6.87
C GLY A 195 11.28 -2.19 6.98
N MET A 196 10.13 -1.78 7.55
CA MET A 196 9.82 -0.37 7.76
C MET A 196 10.83 0.27 8.73
N GLN A 197 11.48 1.33 8.28
CA GLN A 197 12.47 2.10 9.03
C GLN A 197 12.17 3.60 8.86
N ILE A 198 12.42 4.37 9.91
CA ILE A 198 12.34 5.84 9.85
C ILE A 198 13.60 6.36 9.16
N THR A 199 13.41 7.27 8.20
CA THR A 199 14.47 7.68 7.26
C THR A 199 15.12 9.02 7.60
N ASP A 200 14.63 9.68 8.65
CA ASP A 200 15.19 10.91 9.18
C ASP A 200 15.46 10.78 10.69
N PRO A 201 16.72 10.55 11.09
CA PRO A 201 17.10 10.30 12.48
C PRO A 201 17.24 11.57 13.34
N PHE A 202 16.64 12.71 12.99
CA PHE A 202 16.48 13.81 13.98
C PHE A 202 15.69 13.37 15.25
N ALA A 203 15.18 12.14 15.30
CA ALA A 203 14.89 11.40 16.52
C ALA A 203 16.18 10.91 17.22
N VAL A 204 16.86 11.81 17.95
CA VAL A 204 17.97 11.55 18.89
C VAL A 204 17.61 10.55 20.02
N PHE A 205 16.38 10.05 20.07
CA PHE A 205 15.89 9.11 21.08
C PHE A 205 16.05 7.63 20.70
N ARG A 206 17.07 7.27 19.92
CA ARG A 206 17.39 5.84 19.75
C ARG A 206 18.02 5.36 21.06
N PRO A 207 17.37 4.48 21.85
CA PRO A 207 18.02 3.92 23.02
C PRO A 207 19.28 3.17 22.57
N PRO A 208 20.40 3.27 23.30
CA PRO A 208 21.62 2.55 22.95
C PRO A 208 21.32 1.05 22.87
N ALA A 209 21.90 0.37 21.88
CA ALA A 209 21.84 -1.07 21.80
C ALA A 209 22.40 -1.66 23.11
N GLY A 210 21.63 -2.53 23.77
CA GLY A 210 22.08 -3.21 24.98
C GLY A 210 23.41 -3.92 24.73
N LYS A 211 24.32 -3.80 25.69
CA LYS A 211 25.58 -4.56 25.71
C LYS A 211 25.31 -6.04 25.92
#